data_AF-A0A9E0NCK1-F1
#
_entry.id   AF-A0A9E0NCK1-F1
#
_cell.length_a   1.000
_cell.length_b   1.000
_cell.length_c   1.000
_cell.angle_alpha   90.00
_cell.angle_beta   90.00
_cell.angle_gamma   90.00
#
_symmetry.space_group_name_H-M   'P 1'
#
loop_
_entity.id
_entity.type
_entity.pdbx_description
1 polymer ?
#
loop_
_entity_poly.entity_id
_entity_poly.type
_entity_poly.pdbx_seq_one_letter_code
_entity_poly.pdbx_strand_id
1 'polypeptide(L)'
;MKRGLACLAALALVAGCGGTAAFDLTRSDNDRAALGRALARRQAPARLAPVGARPRVYAVLGGTPRQLLAFDLGATEPAWKVAAEVASRVVVGGDFVAAREGDDFVGRAADTGAPRWRFRIPGELAGASADGTRAYVVYKATEAGTPRWWLVALDGKSGQVSWKLDADGQLGAPAVSGGLVLSPFLTQWLDLVDAATGAPLTRIRGVDTQIGFAQASGAGAWFGSPQGLIRLDERAASGTRKDSSFLALPLPAQLSQATLAVDAYDPVQVGYTARDRARVLWRGRADGDGAALTGDGFAVHYFRYVLGYGVDGALRWAYSHPRVELVASAHAGEVLLLVSAAGELIALDAATGAARARVDLGAGAPVIGATFDGEGWTPAGATDPEAGTVAALVQIARDRDARFVKVKELAIEALARLSGAEVTTDLLGILGDDRTPPRLREAVGTVLVARRDPGGLVALAAALDAERDDVIAGTDARNVGVLAAALGALGGQTLDVDGQIRAEAALVRHLEAPTTDVVDLVALVRALGALASPYALERVRSHALLYRGDPELAGSKEWRRAVVGALGRSKDPIDRETLRMLGEDGRTQPDLATLAADAVE
;
A
#
# COMPACT_ATOMS: atom_id res chain seq x y z
N MET A 1 -4.80 -92.16 22.79
CA MET A 1 -5.70 -91.26 22.03
C MET A 1 -5.23 -89.83 22.22
N LYS A 2 -5.22 -89.07 21.12
CA LYS A 2 -4.38 -87.88 20.87
C LYS A 2 -4.90 -86.61 21.56
N ARG A 3 -3.96 -85.77 21.99
CA ARG A 3 -4.12 -84.37 22.41
C ARG A 3 -4.60 -83.51 21.24
N GLY A 4 -5.49 -82.55 21.49
CA GLY A 4 -5.88 -81.49 20.56
C GLY A 4 -5.76 -80.13 21.23
N LEU A 5 -4.67 -79.43 20.90
CA LEU A 5 -4.34 -78.06 21.30
C LEU A 5 -5.06 -77.11 20.32
N ALA A 6 -5.95 -76.24 20.81
CA ALA A 6 -6.61 -75.23 19.98
C ALA A 6 -5.83 -73.92 20.06
N CYS A 7 -5.05 -73.63 19.01
CA CYS A 7 -4.49 -72.31 18.73
C CYS A 7 -5.61 -71.39 18.20
N LEU A 8 -5.97 -70.35 18.95
CA LEU A 8 -6.67 -69.19 18.39
C LEU A 8 -5.64 -68.25 17.78
N ALA A 9 -5.68 -68.12 16.45
CA ALA A 9 -4.87 -67.20 15.69
C ALA A 9 -5.38 -65.76 15.89
N ALA A 10 -4.48 -64.87 16.32
CA ALA A 10 -4.70 -63.43 16.28
C ALA A 10 -4.58 -62.96 14.83
N LEU A 11 -5.67 -62.43 14.28
CA LEU A 11 -5.69 -61.77 12.97
C LEU A 11 -5.08 -60.36 13.14
N ALA A 12 -3.83 -60.20 12.76
CA ALA A 12 -3.20 -58.89 12.62
C ALA A 12 -3.73 -58.24 11.32
N LEU A 13 -4.58 -57.23 11.47
CA LEU A 13 -4.95 -56.31 10.38
C LEU A 13 -3.73 -55.45 10.03
N VAL A 14 -2.96 -55.91 9.05
CA VAL A 14 -1.99 -55.08 8.34
C VAL A 14 -2.78 -54.16 7.41
N ALA A 15 -3.02 -52.93 7.84
CA ALA A 15 -3.43 -51.85 6.94
C ALA A 15 -2.24 -51.53 6.02
N GLY A 16 -2.25 -52.13 4.83
CA GLY A 16 -1.23 -51.96 3.82
C GLY A 16 -1.14 -50.50 3.36
N CYS A 17 0.07 -49.95 3.46
CA CYS A 17 0.51 -48.71 2.85
C CYS A 17 0.42 -48.83 1.32
N GLY A 18 -0.69 -48.36 0.75
CA GLY A 18 -0.89 -48.24 -0.70
C GLY A 18 -1.97 -47.22 -1.05
N GLY A 19 -2.26 -46.28 -0.13
CA GLY A 19 -3.22 -45.22 -0.35
C GLY A 19 -2.65 -44.17 -1.31
N THR A 20 -3.46 -43.75 -2.27
CA THR A 20 -3.24 -42.54 -3.07
C THR A 20 -3.04 -41.34 -2.14
N ALA A 21 -2.06 -40.48 -2.44
CA ALA A 21 -1.80 -39.28 -1.65
C ALA A 21 -3.07 -38.44 -1.48
N ALA A 22 -3.28 -37.83 -0.32
CA ALA A 22 -4.48 -37.03 -0.08
C ALA A 22 -4.58 -35.81 -1.04
N PHE A 23 -3.41 -35.33 -1.48
CA PHE A 23 -3.27 -34.31 -2.53
C PHE A 23 -2.59 -34.92 -3.76
N ASP A 24 -3.40 -35.48 -4.66
CA ASP A 24 -2.96 -36.02 -5.96
C ASP A 24 -3.50 -35.19 -7.13
N LEU A 25 -3.02 -35.43 -8.36
CA LEU A 25 -3.42 -34.70 -9.58
C LEU A 25 -4.68 -35.25 -10.27
N THR A 26 -5.26 -36.33 -9.77
CA THR A 26 -6.34 -37.10 -10.42
C THR A 26 -7.73 -36.87 -9.81
N ARG A 27 -7.81 -36.21 -8.64
CA ARG A 27 -9.08 -35.83 -8.00
C ARG A 27 -9.91 -34.89 -8.87
N SER A 28 -11.24 -35.02 -8.75
CA SER A 28 -12.18 -34.11 -9.40
C SER A 28 -12.08 -32.70 -8.82
N ASP A 29 -11.94 -31.72 -9.70
CA ASP A 29 -11.90 -30.30 -9.36
C ASP A 29 -13.26 -29.65 -9.62
N ASN A 30 -13.52 -28.50 -8.98
CA ASN A 30 -14.58 -27.58 -9.39
C ASN A 30 -16.02 -28.17 -9.33
N ASP A 31 -16.24 -29.16 -8.46
CA ASP A 31 -17.58 -29.67 -8.15
C ASP A 31 -18.33 -28.71 -7.22
N ARG A 32 -19.27 -27.96 -7.79
CA ARG A 32 -20.13 -27.02 -7.06
C ARG A 32 -20.93 -27.69 -5.94
N ALA A 33 -21.47 -28.88 -6.17
CA ALA A 33 -22.28 -29.57 -5.16
C ALA A 33 -21.41 -30.06 -3.99
N ALA A 34 -20.22 -30.57 -4.27
CA ALA A 34 -19.25 -30.91 -3.23
C ALA A 34 -18.78 -29.68 -2.44
N LEU A 35 -18.56 -28.55 -3.12
CA LEU A 35 -18.22 -27.29 -2.47
C LEU A 35 -19.35 -26.78 -1.58
N GLY A 36 -20.60 -26.78 -2.05
CA GLY A 36 -21.76 -26.42 -1.25
C GLY A 36 -21.89 -27.28 0.02
N ARG A 37 -21.69 -28.60 -0.09
CA ARG A 37 -21.67 -29.51 1.07
C ARG A 37 -20.53 -29.21 2.05
N ALA A 38 -19.34 -28.89 1.55
CA ALA A 38 -18.20 -28.53 2.39
C ALA A 38 -18.46 -27.19 3.13
N LEU A 39 -19.00 -26.20 2.43
CA LEU A 39 -19.34 -24.90 3.01
C LEU A 39 -20.48 -24.99 4.03
N ALA A 40 -21.45 -25.87 3.83
CA ALA A 40 -22.53 -26.11 4.79
C ALA A 40 -22.02 -26.69 6.14
N ARG A 41 -20.82 -27.29 6.17
CA ARG A 41 -20.18 -27.74 7.43
C ARG A 41 -19.47 -26.60 8.16
N ARG A 42 -19.21 -25.49 7.47
CA ARG A 42 -18.43 -24.38 8.02
C ARG A 42 -19.22 -23.68 9.12
N GLN A 43 -18.63 -23.62 10.30
CA GLN A 43 -19.15 -22.89 11.45
C GLN A 43 -18.55 -21.48 11.47
N ALA A 44 -19.15 -20.55 10.72
CA ALA A 44 -18.73 -19.16 10.77
C ALA A 44 -19.19 -18.52 12.11
N PRO A 45 -18.34 -17.72 12.78
CA PRO A 45 -18.76 -17.02 13.98
C PRO A 45 -19.85 -16.00 13.64
N ALA A 46 -20.87 -15.90 14.50
CA ALA A 46 -21.99 -14.97 14.28
C ALA A 46 -21.59 -13.49 14.39
N ARG A 47 -20.45 -13.21 15.04
CA ARG A 47 -19.89 -11.87 15.23
C ARG A 47 -18.37 -11.93 15.09
N LEU A 48 -17.79 -10.82 14.69
CA LEU A 48 -16.33 -10.65 14.71
C LEU A 48 -15.85 -10.70 16.15
N ALA A 49 -14.92 -11.61 16.42
CA ALA A 49 -14.36 -11.82 17.74
C ALA A 49 -12.94 -12.37 17.60
N PRO A 50 -12.06 -12.12 18.58
CA PRO A 50 -10.79 -12.81 18.68
C PRO A 50 -11.02 -14.33 18.80
N VAL A 51 -10.03 -15.10 18.36
CA VAL A 51 -10.00 -16.56 18.55
C VAL A 51 -9.82 -16.89 20.04
N GLY A 52 -8.99 -16.13 20.74
CA GLY A 52 -8.80 -16.20 22.18
C GLY A 52 -9.92 -15.53 22.98
N ALA A 53 -9.92 -15.78 24.29
CA ALA A 53 -10.90 -15.19 25.21
C ALA A 53 -10.76 -13.66 25.36
N ARG A 54 -9.58 -13.11 25.02
CA ARG A 54 -9.29 -11.68 25.11
C ARG A 54 -8.60 -11.21 23.83
N PRO A 55 -8.90 -9.99 23.37
CA PRO A 55 -8.21 -9.43 22.22
C PRO A 55 -6.75 -9.12 22.59
N ARG A 56 -5.80 -9.68 21.83
CA ARG A 56 -4.37 -9.65 22.14
C ARG A 56 -3.49 -9.34 20.93
N VAL A 57 -2.30 -8.85 21.24
CA VAL A 57 -1.16 -8.76 20.31
C VAL A 57 -0.04 -9.65 20.83
N TYR A 58 0.53 -10.45 19.95
CA TYR A 58 1.72 -11.25 20.23
C TYR A 58 2.90 -10.69 19.44
N ALA A 59 3.82 -10.00 20.12
CA ALA A 59 4.97 -9.35 19.52
C ALA A 59 6.24 -10.18 19.73
N VAL A 60 6.99 -10.39 18.65
CA VAL A 60 8.32 -10.99 18.69
C VAL A 60 9.36 -9.88 18.79
N LEU A 61 10.12 -9.90 19.88
CA LEU A 61 11.14 -8.90 20.19
C LEU A 61 12.52 -9.43 19.81
N GLY A 62 13.34 -8.57 19.24
CA GLY A 62 14.74 -8.84 18.98
C GLY A 62 15.59 -8.86 20.25
N GLY A 63 16.87 -9.18 20.08
CA GLY A 63 17.82 -9.35 21.17
C GLY A 63 18.35 -10.78 21.24
N THR A 64 19.23 -11.01 22.22
CA THR A 64 19.81 -12.33 22.52
C THR A 64 19.69 -12.59 24.03
N PRO A 65 18.77 -13.46 24.47
CA PRO A 65 17.83 -14.24 23.66
C PRO A 65 16.71 -13.36 23.08
N ARG A 66 16.06 -13.86 22.02
CA ARG A 66 14.79 -13.28 21.55
C ARG A 66 13.70 -13.45 22.61
N GLN A 67 12.68 -12.60 22.53
CA GLN A 67 11.55 -12.64 23.46
C GLN A 67 10.22 -12.67 22.73
N LEU A 68 9.22 -13.30 23.36
CA LEU A 68 7.82 -13.23 22.96
C LEU A 68 7.06 -12.46 24.03
N LEU A 69 6.27 -11.48 23.59
CA LEU A 69 5.44 -10.63 24.45
C LEU A 69 3.97 -10.80 24.05
N ALA A 70 3.08 -10.91 25.04
CA ALA A 70 1.65 -10.76 24.84
C ALA A 70 1.14 -9.49 25.49
N PHE A 71 0.30 -8.76 24.76
CA PHE A 71 -0.33 -7.52 25.20
C PHE A 71 -1.84 -7.63 25.05
N ASP A 72 -2.59 -7.46 26.14
CA ASP A 72 -4.05 -7.38 26.10
C ASP A 72 -4.44 -6.00 25.54
N LEU A 73 -5.25 -5.95 24.47
CA LEU A 73 -5.58 -4.67 23.79
C LEU A 73 -6.32 -3.67 24.68
N GLY A 74 -6.96 -4.13 25.75
CA GLY A 74 -7.61 -3.28 26.75
C GLY A 74 -6.75 -2.94 27.97
N ALA A 75 -5.48 -3.36 28.00
CA ALA A 75 -4.58 -3.14 29.13
C ALA A 75 -3.59 -1.99 28.85
N THR A 76 -2.88 -1.58 29.90
CA THR A 76 -1.79 -0.58 29.85
C THR A 76 -0.41 -1.20 29.99
N GLU A 77 -0.33 -2.47 30.37
CA GLU A 77 0.91 -3.21 30.60
C GLU A 77 0.84 -4.56 29.88
N PRO A 78 1.99 -5.15 29.47
CA PRO A 78 2.02 -6.45 28.85
C PRO A 78 1.48 -7.53 29.81
N ALA A 79 0.67 -8.44 29.29
CA ALA A 79 0.15 -9.58 30.06
C ALA A 79 1.29 -10.51 30.49
N TRP A 80 2.27 -10.72 29.62
CA TRP A 80 3.52 -11.42 29.93
C TRP A 80 4.59 -11.13 28.88
N LYS A 81 5.85 -11.38 29.27
CA LYS A 81 7.03 -11.36 28.41
C LYS A 81 7.95 -12.52 28.79
N VAL A 82 8.32 -13.36 27.82
CA VAL A 82 9.12 -14.57 28.04
C VAL A 82 10.26 -14.67 27.03
N ALA A 83 11.37 -15.31 27.42
CA ALA A 83 12.42 -15.68 26.47
C ALA A 83 11.91 -16.80 25.54
N ALA A 84 12.04 -16.59 24.23
CA ALA A 84 11.61 -17.53 23.21
C ALA A 84 12.32 -17.24 21.89
N GLU A 85 13.02 -18.25 21.34
CA GLU A 85 13.75 -18.15 20.07
C GLU A 85 12.82 -18.30 18.87
N VAL A 86 11.81 -17.42 18.80
CA VAL A 86 10.77 -17.45 17.75
C VAL A 86 11.38 -17.14 16.39
N ALA A 87 11.21 -18.07 15.45
CA ALA A 87 11.74 -18.03 14.09
C ALA A 87 10.65 -18.04 13.00
N SER A 88 9.37 -18.20 13.37
CA SER A 88 8.24 -18.06 12.46
C SER A 88 7.24 -17.01 12.96
N ARG A 89 6.22 -16.74 12.14
CA ARG A 89 5.00 -16.08 12.60
C ARG A 89 4.35 -16.86 13.73
N VAL A 90 3.73 -16.12 14.64
CA VAL A 90 2.95 -16.70 15.73
C VAL A 90 1.56 -17.01 15.19
N VAL A 91 1.05 -18.21 15.43
CA VAL A 91 -0.34 -18.59 15.17
C VAL A 91 -1.11 -18.62 16.48
N VAL A 92 -2.38 -18.24 16.45
CA VAL A 92 -3.24 -18.14 17.64
C VAL A 92 -4.35 -19.18 17.55
N GLY A 93 -4.40 -20.07 18.54
CA GLY A 93 -5.35 -21.18 18.60
C GLY A 93 -6.27 -21.12 19.81
N GLY A 94 -6.65 -19.91 20.24
CA GLY A 94 -7.56 -19.71 21.37
C GLY A 94 -6.82 -19.62 22.70
N ASP A 95 -6.70 -20.74 23.42
CA ASP A 95 -6.03 -20.78 24.72
C ASP A 95 -4.51 -21.04 24.62
N PHE A 96 -4.01 -21.19 23.38
CA PHE A 96 -2.60 -21.35 23.07
C PHE A 96 -2.16 -20.46 21.91
N VAL A 97 -0.85 -20.18 21.88
CA VAL A 97 -0.15 -19.66 20.70
C VAL A 97 0.95 -20.62 20.32
N ALA A 98 1.29 -20.67 19.03
CA ALA A 98 2.38 -21.53 18.58
C ALA A 98 3.26 -20.83 17.55
N ALA A 99 4.54 -21.19 17.55
CA ALA A 99 5.51 -20.73 16.57
C ALA A 99 6.67 -21.71 16.47
N ARG A 100 7.46 -21.60 15.40
CA ARG A 100 8.72 -22.30 15.28
C ARG A 100 9.74 -21.71 16.24
N GLU A 101 10.36 -22.54 17.06
CA GLU A 101 11.51 -22.22 17.90
C GLU A 101 12.62 -23.24 17.63
N GLY A 102 13.67 -22.81 16.92
CA GLY A 102 14.68 -23.71 16.37
C GLY A 102 14.06 -24.73 15.40
N ASP A 103 14.10 -25.99 15.80
CA ASP A 103 13.63 -27.13 15.01
C ASP A 103 12.23 -27.64 15.42
N ASP A 104 11.68 -27.08 16.49
CA ASP A 104 10.38 -27.45 17.02
C ASP A 104 9.33 -26.41 16.63
N PHE A 105 8.09 -26.87 16.49
CA PHE A 105 6.91 -26.05 16.62
C PHE A 105 6.45 -26.12 18.08
N VAL A 106 6.49 -25.00 18.78
CA VAL A 106 6.27 -24.93 20.23
C VAL A 106 4.92 -24.27 20.49
N GLY A 107 4.04 -24.98 21.17
CA GLY A 107 2.80 -24.43 21.70
C GLY A 107 2.97 -23.91 23.10
N ARG A 108 2.46 -22.71 23.37
CA ARG A 108 2.53 -22.01 24.65
C ARG A 108 1.14 -21.63 25.10
N ALA A 109 0.92 -21.61 26.41
CA ALA A 109 -0.30 -21.08 26.99
C ALA A 109 -0.47 -19.60 26.62
N ALA A 110 -1.62 -19.23 26.05
CA ALA A 110 -1.88 -17.86 25.62
C ALA A 110 -1.84 -16.86 26.80
N ASP A 111 -2.22 -17.30 28.00
CA ASP A 111 -2.32 -16.45 29.21
C ASP A 111 -1.01 -16.25 29.97
N THR A 112 -0.01 -17.12 29.78
CA THR A 112 1.24 -17.07 30.57
C THR A 112 2.50 -17.13 29.73
N GLY A 113 2.41 -17.49 28.45
CA GLY A 113 3.57 -17.71 27.58
C GLY A 113 4.36 -18.99 27.91
N ALA A 114 3.93 -19.78 28.90
CA ALA A 114 4.62 -21.01 29.31
C ALA A 114 4.49 -22.10 28.22
N PRO A 115 5.57 -22.82 27.88
CA PRO A 115 5.51 -23.90 26.90
C PRO A 115 4.64 -25.04 27.42
N ARG A 116 3.72 -25.53 26.57
CA ARG A 116 2.83 -26.67 26.83
C ARG A 116 3.31 -27.93 26.14
N TRP A 117 3.72 -27.80 24.88
CA TRP A 117 4.11 -28.92 24.04
C TRP A 117 5.11 -28.51 22.98
N ARG A 118 5.77 -29.51 22.39
CA ARG A 118 6.74 -29.36 21.30
C ARG A 118 6.47 -30.42 20.25
N PHE A 119 6.44 -30.00 18.99
CA PHE A 119 6.37 -30.88 17.84
C PHE A 119 7.61 -30.70 16.98
N ARG A 120 8.46 -31.73 16.89
CA ARG A 120 9.66 -31.68 16.05
C ARG A 120 9.25 -31.62 14.59
N ILE A 121 9.63 -30.55 13.90
CA ILE A 121 9.36 -30.41 12.47
C ILE A 121 10.37 -31.31 11.74
N PRO A 122 9.93 -32.32 10.94
CA PRO A 122 10.85 -33.26 10.29
C PRO A 122 11.72 -32.62 9.18
N GLY A 123 11.36 -31.42 8.73
CA GLY A 123 12.07 -30.71 7.67
C GLY A 123 11.83 -29.21 7.72
N GLU A 124 11.62 -28.60 6.56
CA GLU A 124 11.42 -27.16 6.43
C GLU A 124 9.95 -26.79 6.64
N LEU A 125 9.67 -25.89 7.57
CA LEU A 125 8.35 -25.31 7.76
C LEU A 125 7.99 -24.47 6.54
N ALA A 126 6.83 -24.72 5.94
CA ALA A 126 6.29 -23.92 4.84
C ALA A 126 5.21 -22.93 5.32
N GLY A 127 4.49 -23.27 6.38
CA GLY A 127 3.51 -22.38 6.99
C GLY A 127 2.73 -23.06 8.09
N ALA A 128 2.02 -22.27 8.88
CA ALA A 128 1.15 -22.78 9.92
C ALA A 128 -0.08 -21.89 10.08
N SER A 129 -1.14 -22.48 10.63
CA SER A 129 -2.36 -21.79 11.06
C SER A 129 -2.92 -22.50 12.30
N ALA A 130 -3.96 -21.96 12.91
CA ALA A 130 -4.63 -22.60 14.02
C ALA A 130 -6.12 -22.27 14.02
N ASP A 131 -6.93 -23.19 14.53
CA ASP A 131 -8.25 -22.87 15.06
C ASP A 131 -8.21 -22.93 16.59
N GLY A 132 -9.26 -22.49 17.25
CA GLY A 132 -9.38 -22.47 18.72
C GLY A 132 -9.11 -23.81 19.45
N THR A 133 -8.84 -24.89 18.72
CA THR A 133 -8.61 -26.23 19.27
C THR A 133 -7.37 -26.94 18.73
N ARG A 134 -6.87 -26.57 17.54
CA ARG A 134 -5.78 -27.27 16.86
C ARG A 134 -4.85 -26.31 16.13
N ALA A 135 -3.58 -26.72 16.01
CA ALA A 135 -2.64 -26.11 15.09
C ALA A 135 -2.51 -26.95 13.82
N TYR A 136 -2.33 -26.31 12.67
CA TYR A 136 -2.14 -26.93 11.37
C TYR A 136 -0.80 -26.51 10.82
N VAL A 137 0.06 -27.47 10.51
CA VAL A 137 1.45 -27.24 10.11
C VAL A 137 1.66 -27.85 8.74
N VAL A 138 2.18 -27.05 7.81
CA VAL A 138 2.66 -27.53 6.52
C VAL A 138 4.17 -27.52 6.53
N TYR A 139 4.79 -28.65 6.18
CA TYR A 139 6.24 -28.75 6.06
C TYR A 139 6.66 -29.61 4.87
N LYS A 140 7.89 -29.36 4.42
CA LYS A 140 8.58 -30.11 3.38
C LYS A 140 9.66 -30.96 4.03
N ALA A 141 9.66 -32.27 3.77
CA ALA A 141 10.70 -33.19 4.21
C ALA A 141 11.28 -33.94 2.99
N THR A 142 12.50 -34.44 3.12
CA THR A 142 13.12 -35.29 2.08
C THR A 142 12.97 -36.74 2.50
N GLU A 143 12.26 -37.53 1.71
CA GLU A 143 12.05 -38.97 1.93
C GLU A 143 12.59 -39.74 0.72
N ALA A 144 13.53 -40.65 0.96
CA ALA A 144 14.22 -41.41 -0.10
C ALA A 144 14.79 -40.52 -1.24
N GLY A 145 15.32 -39.34 -0.89
CA GLY A 145 15.89 -38.38 -1.84
C GLY A 145 14.87 -37.52 -2.61
N THR A 146 13.57 -37.69 -2.36
CA THR A 146 12.50 -36.91 -3.02
C THR A 146 11.84 -35.96 -2.02
N PRO A 147 11.62 -34.68 -2.35
CA PRO A 147 10.86 -33.79 -1.49
C PRO A 147 9.40 -34.22 -1.40
N ARG A 148 8.90 -34.41 -0.18
CA ARG A 148 7.49 -34.65 0.12
C ARG A 148 6.94 -33.55 1.02
N TRP A 149 5.68 -33.21 0.80
CA TRP A 149 4.98 -32.17 1.54
C TRP A 149 3.90 -32.80 2.40
N TRP A 150 3.72 -32.23 3.59
CA TRP A 150 2.83 -32.76 4.59
C TRP A 150 1.96 -31.65 5.17
N LEU A 151 0.67 -31.92 5.35
CA LEU A 151 -0.23 -31.13 6.18
C LEU A 151 -0.56 -31.95 7.44
N VAL A 152 -0.30 -31.38 8.61
CA VAL A 152 -0.47 -32.07 9.89
C VAL A 152 -1.34 -31.22 10.81
N ALA A 153 -2.33 -31.86 11.45
CA ALA A 153 -3.06 -31.26 12.56
C ALA A 153 -2.52 -31.74 13.89
N LEU A 154 -2.27 -30.80 14.79
CA LEU A 154 -1.82 -31.00 16.14
C LEU A 154 -2.93 -30.60 17.10
N ASP A 155 -3.20 -31.43 18.10
CA ASP A 155 -4.08 -31.07 19.20
C ASP A 155 -3.50 -29.87 19.98
N GLY A 156 -4.30 -28.81 20.16
CA GLY A 156 -3.83 -27.55 20.75
C GLY A 156 -3.42 -27.66 22.23
N LYS A 157 -3.88 -28.70 22.94
CA LYS A 157 -3.56 -28.92 24.36
C LYS A 157 -2.27 -29.72 24.54
N SER A 158 -2.06 -30.74 23.72
CA SER A 158 -0.99 -31.73 23.89
C SER A 158 0.09 -31.69 22.81
N GLY A 159 -0.17 -31.06 21.68
CA GLY A 159 0.71 -31.09 20.51
C GLY A 159 0.75 -32.44 19.79
N GLN A 160 -0.10 -33.41 20.18
CA GLN A 160 -0.16 -34.71 19.53
C GLN A 160 -0.76 -34.60 18.13
N VAL A 161 -0.20 -35.38 17.19
CA VAL A 161 -0.71 -35.46 15.82
C VAL A 161 -2.11 -36.08 15.85
N SER A 162 -3.13 -35.29 15.50
CA SER A 162 -4.50 -35.75 15.33
C SER A 162 -4.67 -36.50 14.00
N TRP A 163 -4.09 -35.95 12.94
CA TRP A 163 -4.07 -36.55 11.61
C TRP A 163 -2.93 -35.93 10.78
N LYS A 164 -2.54 -36.61 9.71
CA LYS A 164 -1.42 -36.24 8.83
C LYS A 164 -1.73 -36.68 7.40
N LEU A 165 -1.50 -35.78 6.44
CA LEU A 165 -1.77 -35.98 5.02
C LEU A 165 -0.53 -35.67 4.21
N ASP A 166 -0.19 -36.51 3.23
CA ASP A 166 0.88 -36.29 2.26
C ASP A 166 0.36 -35.69 0.96
N ALA A 167 1.25 -34.96 0.29
CA ALA A 167 1.02 -34.39 -1.02
C ALA A 167 2.14 -34.75 -1.99
N ASP A 168 1.75 -35.09 -3.23
CA ASP A 168 2.66 -35.38 -4.34
C ASP A 168 3.22 -34.10 -5.00
N GLY A 169 3.01 -32.95 -4.36
CA GLY A 169 3.43 -31.65 -4.86
C GLY A 169 3.46 -30.60 -3.77
N GLN A 170 3.89 -29.40 -4.14
CA GLN A 170 4.09 -28.31 -3.20
C GLN A 170 2.78 -27.88 -2.53
N LEU A 171 2.78 -27.83 -1.20
CA LEU A 171 1.73 -27.23 -0.39
C LEU A 171 2.15 -25.83 0.05
N GLY A 172 1.20 -24.89 0.02
CA GLY A 172 1.36 -23.57 0.60
C GLY A 172 0.96 -23.53 2.08
N ALA A 173 1.25 -22.41 2.74
CA ALA A 173 0.77 -22.11 4.08
C ALA A 173 -0.76 -22.27 4.16
N PRO A 174 -1.28 -23.00 5.17
CA PRO A 174 -2.71 -23.25 5.29
C PRO A 174 -3.43 -22.04 5.86
N ALA A 175 -4.72 -21.93 5.60
CA ALA A 175 -5.65 -21.07 6.33
C ALA A 175 -6.78 -21.91 6.94
N VAL A 176 -7.41 -21.44 8.01
CA VAL A 176 -8.44 -22.22 8.71
C VAL A 176 -9.66 -21.36 8.98
N SER A 177 -10.84 -21.89 8.68
CA SER A 177 -12.10 -21.19 8.97
C SER A 177 -13.21 -22.16 9.30
N GLY A 178 -13.80 -22.02 10.49
CA GLY A 178 -15.04 -22.69 10.87
C GLY A 178 -15.05 -24.20 10.67
N GLY A 179 -13.95 -24.90 10.99
CA GLY A 179 -13.86 -26.36 10.82
C GLY A 179 -13.39 -26.82 9.43
N LEU A 180 -12.94 -25.89 8.58
CA LEU A 180 -12.29 -26.20 7.30
C LEU A 180 -10.84 -25.74 7.32
N VAL A 181 -9.94 -26.59 6.82
CA VAL A 181 -8.56 -26.21 6.47
C VAL A 181 -8.50 -25.98 4.97
N LEU A 182 -8.09 -24.78 4.58
CA LEU A 182 -7.85 -24.37 3.22
C LEU A 182 -6.36 -24.55 2.93
N SER A 183 -6.03 -25.44 2.00
CA SER A 183 -4.65 -25.80 1.69
C SER A 183 -4.33 -25.48 0.22
N PRO A 184 -3.61 -24.39 -0.07
CA PRO A 184 -3.11 -24.12 -1.40
C PRO A 184 -2.20 -25.26 -1.89
N PHE A 185 -2.41 -25.75 -3.11
CA PHE A 185 -1.64 -26.83 -3.73
C PHE A 185 -1.17 -26.45 -5.15
N LEU A 186 0.14 -26.54 -5.39
CA LEU A 186 0.81 -26.28 -6.68
C LEU A 186 0.43 -24.96 -7.38
N THR A 187 0.08 -23.91 -6.63
CA THR A 187 -0.34 -22.57 -7.12
C THR A 187 -1.60 -22.56 -8.00
N GLN A 188 -2.25 -23.70 -8.20
CA GLN A 188 -3.41 -23.85 -9.08
C GLN A 188 -4.64 -24.35 -8.35
N TRP A 189 -4.46 -25.06 -7.23
CA TRP A 189 -5.54 -25.70 -6.51
C TRP A 189 -5.68 -25.16 -5.09
N LEU A 190 -6.91 -25.18 -4.59
CA LEU A 190 -7.25 -24.97 -3.20
C LEU A 190 -8.03 -26.19 -2.73
N ASP A 191 -7.38 -27.02 -1.92
CA ASP A 191 -8.02 -28.17 -1.28
C ASP A 191 -8.73 -27.72 0.00
N LEU A 192 -9.98 -28.17 0.16
CA LEU A 192 -10.75 -28.00 1.38
C LEU A 192 -10.72 -29.32 2.14
N VAL A 193 -10.18 -29.29 3.35
CA VAL A 193 -10.01 -30.46 4.22
C VAL A 193 -10.84 -30.27 5.49
N ASP A 194 -11.50 -31.34 5.93
CA ASP A 194 -12.20 -31.37 7.21
C ASP A 194 -11.21 -31.24 8.36
N ALA A 195 -11.34 -30.17 9.15
CA ALA A 195 -10.38 -29.85 10.20
C ALA A 195 -10.34 -30.90 11.32
N ALA A 196 -11.46 -31.61 11.54
CA ALA A 196 -11.56 -32.62 12.58
C ALA A 196 -10.92 -33.96 12.19
N THR A 197 -11.13 -34.38 10.95
CA THR A 197 -10.79 -35.74 10.50
C THR A 197 -9.61 -35.79 9.54
N GLY A 198 -9.23 -34.67 8.92
CA GLY A 198 -8.26 -34.65 7.84
C GLY A 198 -8.83 -35.19 6.52
N ALA A 199 -10.13 -35.45 6.43
CA ALA A 199 -10.74 -35.94 5.20
C ALA A 199 -10.76 -34.84 4.13
N PRO A 200 -10.19 -35.07 2.92
CA PRO A 200 -10.36 -34.14 1.81
C PRO A 200 -11.83 -34.08 1.38
N LEU A 201 -12.39 -32.87 1.29
CA LEU A 201 -13.83 -32.68 1.02
C LEU A 201 -14.11 -32.31 -0.42
N THR A 202 -13.36 -31.35 -0.94
CA THR A 202 -13.47 -30.86 -2.32
C THR A 202 -12.19 -30.12 -2.69
N ARG A 203 -12.09 -29.70 -3.94
CA ARG A 203 -10.97 -28.93 -4.46
C ARG A 203 -11.45 -27.93 -5.51
N ILE A 204 -10.91 -26.73 -5.44
CA ILE A 204 -11.10 -25.69 -6.44
C ILE A 204 -9.82 -25.59 -7.27
N ARG A 205 -9.96 -25.51 -8.59
CA ARG A 205 -8.86 -25.25 -9.53
C ARG A 205 -9.04 -23.88 -10.16
N GLY A 206 -8.03 -23.02 -10.03
CA GLY A 206 -7.92 -21.78 -10.80
C GLY A 206 -7.69 -22.09 -12.28
N VAL A 207 -8.62 -21.66 -13.13
CA VAL A 207 -8.61 -21.88 -14.59
C VAL A 207 -7.90 -20.73 -15.29
N ASP A 208 -8.18 -19.49 -14.90
CA ASP A 208 -7.65 -18.27 -15.51
C ASP A 208 -6.85 -17.40 -14.53
N THR A 209 -6.59 -17.91 -13.32
CA THR A 209 -5.80 -17.25 -12.28
C THR A 209 -5.10 -18.29 -11.41
N GLN A 210 -3.92 -17.92 -10.89
CA GLN A 210 -3.24 -18.70 -9.87
C GLN A 210 -3.93 -18.55 -8.51
N ILE A 211 -3.70 -19.51 -7.63
CA ILE A 211 -4.06 -19.48 -6.21
C ILE A 211 -2.74 -19.39 -5.44
N GLY A 212 -2.29 -18.17 -5.17
CA GLY A 212 -1.05 -17.88 -4.44
C GLY A 212 -1.23 -17.71 -2.93
N PHE A 213 -2.45 -17.48 -2.45
CA PHE A 213 -2.74 -17.38 -1.02
C PHE A 213 -4.13 -17.90 -0.66
N ALA A 214 -4.31 -18.24 0.62
CA ALA A 214 -5.59 -18.39 1.27
C ALA A 214 -5.57 -17.61 2.59
N GLN A 215 -6.70 -16.98 2.93
CA GLN A 215 -6.86 -16.21 4.14
C GLN A 215 -8.25 -16.46 4.73
N ALA A 216 -8.32 -16.55 6.05
CA ALA A 216 -9.56 -16.69 6.78
C ALA A 216 -9.65 -15.62 7.88
N SER A 217 -10.88 -15.19 8.15
CA SER A 217 -11.24 -14.29 9.24
C SER A 217 -12.65 -14.64 9.72
N GLY A 218 -13.09 -14.02 10.81
CA GLY A 218 -14.48 -14.09 11.25
C GLY A 218 -15.48 -13.63 10.18
N ALA A 219 -15.07 -12.75 9.26
CA ALA A 219 -15.91 -12.28 8.16
C ALA A 219 -15.97 -13.22 6.94
N GLY A 220 -15.15 -14.26 6.84
CA GLY A 220 -15.10 -15.02 5.59
C GLY A 220 -13.79 -15.74 5.35
N ALA A 221 -13.79 -16.57 4.31
CA ALA A 221 -12.59 -17.19 3.78
C ALA A 221 -12.42 -16.74 2.33
N TRP A 222 -11.18 -16.45 1.96
CA TRP A 222 -10.79 -15.81 0.72
C TRP A 222 -9.52 -16.46 0.21
N PHE A 223 -9.33 -16.47 -1.10
CA PHE A 223 -8.11 -16.94 -1.73
C PHE A 223 -7.86 -16.16 -3.01
N GLY A 224 -6.68 -16.24 -3.58
CA GLY A 224 -6.42 -15.56 -4.84
C GLY A 224 -4.94 -15.37 -5.10
N SER A 225 -4.64 -14.28 -5.79
CA SER A 225 -3.31 -13.96 -6.32
C SER A 225 -3.08 -12.44 -6.26
N PRO A 226 -1.91 -11.94 -6.68
CA PRO A 226 -1.70 -10.49 -6.75
C PRO A 226 -2.72 -9.72 -7.62
N GLN A 227 -3.45 -10.41 -8.51
CA GLN A 227 -4.47 -9.80 -9.36
C GLN A 227 -5.81 -9.53 -8.66
N GLY A 228 -6.08 -10.19 -7.53
CA GLY A 228 -7.33 -10.01 -6.80
C GLY A 228 -7.67 -11.16 -5.86
N LEU A 229 -8.80 -11.00 -5.18
CA LEU A 229 -9.32 -11.93 -4.17
C LEU A 229 -10.63 -12.56 -4.64
N ILE A 230 -10.80 -13.85 -4.36
CA ILE A 230 -11.98 -14.64 -4.63
C ILE A 230 -12.60 -15.04 -3.28
N ARG A 231 -13.88 -14.77 -3.11
CA ARG A 231 -14.64 -15.25 -1.94
C ARG A 231 -14.77 -16.76 -2.03
N LEU A 232 -14.50 -17.47 -0.94
CA LEU A 232 -14.85 -18.87 -0.85
C LEU A 232 -16.37 -19.02 -0.66
N ASP A 233 -17.08 -19.11 -1.78
CA ASP A 233 -18.50 -19.45 -1.88
C ASP A 233 -18.73 -20.48 -3.01
N GLU A 234 -19.98 -20.90 -3.26
CA GLU A 234 -20.28 -21.88 -4.31
C GLU A 234 -19.91 -21.43 -5.73
N ARG A 235 -19.79 -20.11 -5.98
CA ARG A 235 -19.41 -19.57 -7.28
C ARG A 235 -17.94 -19.84 -7.57
N ALA A 236 -17.10 -19.94 -6.54
CA ALA A 236 -15.68 -20.28 -6.65
C ALA A 236 -15.43 -21.63 -7.35
N ALA A 237 -16.42 -22.54 -7.36
CA ALA A 237 -16.34 -23.78 -8.12
C ALA A 237 -16.25 -23.56 -9.64
N SER A 238 -16.48 -22.36 -10.18
CA SER A 238 -16.20 -22.11 -11.61
C SER A 238 -14.71 -22.18 -11.93
N GLY A 239 -13.86 -21.86 -10.96
CA GLY A 239 -12.41 -21.69 -11.14
C GLY A 239 -12.00 -20.46 -11.96
N THR A 240 -12.96 -19.68 -12.47
CA THR A 240 -12.72 -18.50 -13.32
C THR A 240 -13.01 -17.21 -12.58
N ARG A 241 -12.23 -16.15 -12.82
CA ARG A 241 -12.52 -14.81 -12.26
C ARG A 241 -13.88 -14.27 -12.67
N LYS A 242 -14.29 -14.52 -13.92
CA LYS A 242 -15.55 -14.02 -14.48
C LYS A 242 -16.79 -14.53 -13.75
N ASP A 243 -16.81 -15.81 -13.38
CA ASP A 243 -18.01 -16.46 -12.85
C ASP A 243 -17.97 -16.65 -11.32
N SER A 244 -16.78 -16.49 -10.72
CA SER A 244 -16.57 -16.48 -9.27
C SER A 244 -16.91 -15.12 -8.65
N SER A 245 -17.04 -15.10 -7.33
CA SER A 245 -17.06 -13.87 -6.53
C SER A 245 -15.65 -13.26 -6.46
N PHE A 246 -15.20 -12.65 -7.56
CA PHE A 246 -13.87 -12.04 -7.70
C PHE A 246 -13.91 -10.52 -7.47
N LEU A 247 -12.89 -10.00 -6.79
CA LEU A 247 -12.68 -8.57 -6.58
C LEU A 247 -11.20 -8.22 -6.85
N ALA A 248 -10.97 -7.27 -7.75
CA ALA A 248 -9.68 -6.60 -7.90
C ALA A 248 -9.71 -5.28 -7.13
N LEU A 249 -8.61 -4.94 -6.45
CA LEU A 249 -8.48 -3.65 -5.77
C LEU A 249 -7.69 -2.67 -6.66
N PRO A 250 -8.17 -1.43 -6.85
CA PRO A 250 -7.51 -0.42 -7.68
C PRO A 250 -6.29 0.17 -6.96
N LEU A 251 -5.20 -0.60 -6.86
CA LEU A 251 -3.96 -0.16 -6.22
C LEU A 251 -3.17 0.78 -7.15
N PRO A 252 -2.72 1.95 -6.68
CA PRO A 252 -1.80 2.80 -7.42
C PRO A 252 -0.50 2.06 -7.76
N ALA A 253 0.04 2.29 -8.96
CA ALA A 253 1.28 1.64 -9.42
C ALA A 253 2.49 1.96 -8.52
N GLN A 254 2.48 3.11 -7.85
CA GLN A 254 3.47 3.52 -6.87
C GLN A 254 3.52 2.58 -5.65
N LEU A 255 2.42 1.87 -5.37
CA LEU A 255 2.26 0.92 -4.26
C LEU A 255 2.32 -0.54 -4.70
N SER A 256 2.87 -0.83 -5.89
CA SER A 256 2.90 -2.20 -6.47
C SER A 256 3.63 -3.26 -5.64
N GLN A 257 4.38 -2.85 -4.61
CA GLN A 257 5.04 -3.77 -3.67
C GLN A 257 4.10 -4.24 -2.54
N ALA A 258 2.97 -3.57 -2.33
CA ALA A 258 2.00 -3.97 -1.33
C ALA A 258 1.25 -5.22 -1.80
N THR A 259 1.21 -6.25 -0.97
CA THR A 259 0.53 -7.51 -1.31
C THR A 259 -0.85 -7.59 -0.67
N LEU A 260 -1.81 -8.22 -1.35
CA LEU A 260 -3.15 -8.47 -0.82
C LEU A 260 -3.13 -9.41 0.39
N ALA A 261 -2.24 -10.40 0.35
CA ALA A 261 -2.01 -11.33 1.44
C ALA A 261 -0.58 -11.86 1.37
N VAL A 262 -0.23 -12.68 2.34
CA VAL A 262 1.04 -13.41 2.36
C VAL A 262 1.00 -14.50 1.30
N ASP A 263 2.02 -14.56 0.43
CA ASP A 263 2.19 -15.66 -0.51
C ASP A 263 2.42 -16.96 0.27
N ALA A 264 1.53 -17.93 0.05
CA ALA A 264 1.53 -19.20 0.77
C ALA A 264 2.74 -20.08 0.40
N TYR A 265 3.41 -19.83 -0.73
CA TYR A 265 4.49 -20.67 -1.25
C TYR A 265 5.89 -20.11 -1.03
N ASP A 266 5.99 -18.84 -0.62
CA ASP A 266 7.28 -18.20 -0.41
C ASP A 266 7.82 -18.51 0.99
N PRO A 267 8.92 -19.28 1.12
CA PRO A 267 9.47 -19.68 2.42
C PRO A 267 9.93 -18.49 3.26
N VAL A 268 10.24 -17.34 2.64
CA VAL A 268 10.58 -16.09 3.34
C VAL A 268 9.41 -15.62 4.21
N GLN A 269 8.18 -15.98 3.86
CA GLN A 269 6.97 -15.58 4.58
C GLN A 269 6.68 -16.38 5.84
N VAL A 270 7.44 -17.44 6.11
CA VAL A 270 7.31 -18.23 7.34
C VAL A 270 7.66 -17.37 8.56
N GLY A 271 8.59 -16.43 8.43
CA GLY A 271 8.97 -15.46 9.46
C GLY A 271 8.49 -14.04 9.18
N TYR A 272 8.82 -13.11 10.07
CA TYR A 272 8.60 -11.68 9.88
C TYR A 272 9.73 -11.07 9.06
N THR A 273 9.38 -10.31 8.01
CA THR A 273 10.36 -9.78 7.05
C THR A 273 10.01 -8.38 6.60
N ALA A 274 10.86 -7.78 5.76
CA ALA A 274 10.56 -6.48 5.15
C ALA A 274 9.26 -6.49 4.32
N ARG A 275 8.76 -7.66 3.88
CA ARG A 275 7.48 -7.76 3.17
C ARG A 275 6.27 -7.45 4.05
N ASP A 276 6.38 -7.62 5.37
CA ASP A 276 5.35 -7.20 6.32
C ASP A 276 5.14 -5.69 6.35
N ARG A 277 6.08 -4.94 5.79
CA ARG A 277 6.04 -3.49 5.73
C ARG A 277 5.29 -2.99 4.49
N ALA A 278 4.84 -3.86 3.59
CA ALA A 278 4.07 -3.45 2.42
C ALA A 278 2.90 -4.41 2.20
N ARG A 279 1.71 -4.05 2.70
CA ARG A 279 0.51 -4.88 2.58
C ARG A 279 -0.76 -4.08 2.44
N VAL A 280 -1.75 -4.68 1.79
CA VAL A 280 -3.09 -4.17 1.71
C VAL A 280 -3.90 -4.71 2.89
N LEU A 281 -4.51 -3.81 3.64
CA LEU A 281 -5.41 -4.08 4.74
C LEU A 281 -6.83 -3.94 4.22
N TRP A 282 -7.53 -5.06 4.12
CA TRP A 282 -8.89 -5.12 3.60
C TRP A 282 -9.70 -6.12 4.41
N ARG A 283 -11.03 -5.99 4.34
CA ARG A 283 -11.96 -6.99 4.86
C ARG A 283 -13.04 -7.24 3.83
N GLY A 284 -13.22 -8.49 3.44
CA GLY A 284 -14.28 -8.87 2.53
C GLY A 284 -15.60 -9.10 3.26
N ARG A 285 -16.71 -8.80 2.60
CA ARG A 285 -18.06 -9.03 3.10
C ARG A 285 -18.47 -10.50 2.91
N ALA A 286 -18.94 -11.11 3.99
CA ALA A 286 -19.33 -12.53 4.03
C ALA A 286 -20.56 -12.84 3.18
N ASP A 287 -21.48 -11.88 3.12
CA ASP A 287 -22.84 -12.06 2.61
C ASP A 287 -23.07 -11.32 1.27
N GLY A 288 -24.27 -11.49 0.73
CA GLY A 288 -24.70 -10.91 -0.55
C GLY A 288 -24.09 -11.55 -1.79
N ASP A 289 -24.45 -11.00 -2.95
CA ASP A 289 -23.98 -11.48 -4.25
C ASP A 289 -22.59 -10.92 -4.58
N GLY A 290 -21.71 -11.79 -5.08
CA GLY A 290 -20.33 -11.44 -5.47
C GLY A 290 -19.36 -11.15 -4.31
N ALA A 291 -18.17 -10.67 -4.67
CA ALA A 291 -17.17 -10.21 -3.72
C ALA A 291 -17.25 -8.69 -3.53
N ALA A 292 -17.26 -8.27 -2.27
CA ALA A 292 -17.27 -6.86 -1.87
C ALA A 292 -16.42 -6.68 -0.63
N LEU A 293 -15.97 -5.45 -0.38
CA LEU A 293 -15.34 -5.09 0.89
C LEU A 293 -16.39 -4.76 1.95
N THR A 294 -15.97 -4.81 3.22
CA THR A 294 -16.72 -4.28 4.36
C THR A 294 -16.36 -2.80 4.51
N GLY A 295 -17.35 -1.92 4.61
CA GLY A 295 -17.14 -0.48 4.56
C GLY A 295 -16.84 0.04 3.16
N ASP A 296 -16.35 1.28 3.08
CA ASP A 296 -16.25 2.01 1.80
C ASP A 296 -14.88 1.90 1.12
N GLY A 297 -13.99 1.01 1.60
CA GLY A 297 -12.61 1.02 1.14
C GLY A 297 -11.66 -0.03 1.70
N PHE A 298 -10.38 0.20 1.46
CA PHE A 298 -9.24 -0.56 1.97
C PHE A 298 -8.12 0.40 2.36
N ALA A 299 -7.14 -0.07 3.13
CA ALA A 299 -5.94 0.71 3.44
C ALA A 299 -4.69 0.01 2.92
N VAL A 300 -3.64 0.77 2.63
CA VAL A 300 -2.33 0.24 2.28
C VAL A 300 -1.34 0.64 3.36
N HIS A 301 -0.80 -0.35 4.05
CA HIS A 301 0.34 -0.20 4.93
C HIS A 301 1.61 -0.25 4.08
N TYR A 302 2.39 0.83 4.08
CA TYR A 302 3.65 0.98 3.34
C TYR A 302 4.73 1.63 4.21
N PHE A 303 5.59 0.79 4.78
CA PHE A 303 6.65 1.08 5.74
C PHE A 303 6.17 1.77 7.01
N ARG A 304 6.16 3.09 7.03
CA ARG A 304 5.65 3.88 8.17
C ARG A 304 4.39 4.65 7.81
N TYR A 305 3.89 4.47 6.59
CA TYR A 305 2.73 5.16 6.07
C TYR A 305 1.55 4.20 6.01
N VAL A 306 0.36 4.73 6.25
CA VAL A 306 -0.89 4.03 6.00
C VAL A 306 -1.79 4.96 5.19
N LEU A 307 -2.25 4.47 4.03
CA LEU A 307 -3.03 5.25 3.07
C LEU A 307 -4.39 4.59 2.89
N GLY A 308 -5.48 5.29 3.22
CA GLY A 308 -6.84 4.81 3.04
C GLY A 308 -7.38 5.14 1.66
N TYR A 309 -7.99 4.17 1.00
CA TYR A 309 -8.57 4.29 -0.34
C TYR A 309 -10.02 3.87 -0.33
N GLY A 310 -10.84 4.56 -1.13
CA GLY A 310 -12.18 4.08 -1.46
C GLY A 310 -12.13 2.87 -2.39
N VAL A 311 -13.25 2.15 -2.50
CA VAL A 311 -13.42 1.08 -3.51
C VAL A 311 -13.25 1.56 -4.95
N ASP A 312 -13.40 2.86 -5.19
CA ASP A 312 -13.15 3.55 -6.46
C ASP A 312 -11.66 3.85 -6.71
N GLY A 313 -10.78 3.56 -5.75
CA GLY A 313 -9.34 3.83 -5.83
C GLY A 313 -8.95 5.27 -5.51
N ALA A 314 -9.89 6.11 -5.07
CA ALA A 314 -9.58 7.46 -4.62
C ALA A 314 -8.98 7.43 -3.21
N LEU A 315 -7.87 8.13 -2.99
CA LEU A 315 -7.30 8.34 -1.65
C LEU A 315 -8.29 9.12 -0.79
N ARG A 316 -8.57 8.63 0.42
CA ARG A 316 -9.50 9.23 1.40
C ARG A 316 -8.77 9.88 2.55
N TRP A 317 -7.76 9.21 3.09
CA TRP A 317 -6.98 9.69 4.21
C TRP A 317 -5.55 9.15 4.14
N ALA A 318 -4.65 9.83 4.84
CA ALA A 318 -3.26 9.43 4.97
C ALA A 318 -2.80 9.53 6.43
N TYR A 319 -1.99 8.56 6.84
CA TYR A 319 -1.31 8.54 8.13
C TYR A 319 0.18 8.34 7.92
N SER A 320 0.98 9.13 8.63
CA SER A 320 2.43 9.06 8.62
C SER A 320 2.94 8.84 10.04
N HIS A 321 3.53 7.68 10.29
CA HIS A 321 4.11 7.36 11.59
C HIS A 321 5.51 7.96 11.72
N PRO A 322 5.81 8.73 12.78
CA PRO A 322 7.09 9.42 12.89
C PRO A 322 8.27 8.46 13.11
N ARG A 323 9.35 8.69 12.37
CA ARG A 323 10.74 8.22 12.62
C ARG A 323 11.01 6.70 12.55
N VAL A 324 10.03 5.84 12.80
CA VAL A 324 10.22 4.38 12.89
C VAL A 324 9.28 3.66 11.93
N GLU A 325 9.68 2.50 11.42
CA GLU A 325 8.84 1.68 10.55
C GLU A 325 7.75 0.97 11.35
N LEU A 326 6.58 0.80 10.73
CA LEU A 326 5.56 -0.12 11.20
C LEU A 326 5.93 -1.53 10.71
N VAL A 327 5.96 -2.49 11.62
CA VAL A 327 6.43 -3.87 11.35
C VAL A 327 5.29 -4.87 11.30
N ALA A 328 4.15 -4.54 11.89
CA ALA A 328 2.96 -5.39 11.90
C ALA A 328 1.69 -4.54 11.78
N SER A 329 0.67 -5.07 11.12
CA SER A 329 -0.63 -4.43 10.98
C SER A 329 -1.70 -5.43 10.56
N ALA A 330 -2.92 -5.20 11.01
CA ALA A 330 -4.08 -6.02 10.73
C ALA A 330 -5.37 -5.17 10.72
N HIS A 331 -6.37 -5.59 9.96
CA HIS A 331 -7.68 -4.95 9.92
C HIS A 331 -8.63 -5.67 10.91
N ALA A 332 -8.87 -5.04 12.06
CA ALA A 332 -9.65 -5.61 13.16
C ALA A 332 -11.17 -5.41 13.01
N GLY A 333 -11.62 -4.52 12.13
CA GLY A 333 -13.04 -4.22 11.95
C GLY A 333 -13.16 -2.72 11.76
N GLU A 334 -13.64 -2.01 12.78
CA GLU A 334 -13.65 -0.54 12.75
C GLU A 334 -12.25 0.09 12.78
N VAL A 335 -11.25 -0.66 13.25
CA VAL A 335 -9.87 -0.17 13.37
C VAL A 335 -8.86 -1.00 12.60
N LEU A 336 -7.77 -0.35 12.22
CA LEU A 336 -6.52 -0.93 11.78
C LEU A 336 -5.56 -0.94 12.98
N LEU A 337 -5.12 -2.12 13.39
CA LEU A 337 -4.10 -2.28 14.41
C LEU A 337 -2.73 -2.23 13.75
N LEU A 338 -1.81 -1.46 14.32
CA LEU A 338 -0.44 -1.28 13.81
C LEU A 338 0.55 -1.42 14.97
N VAL A 339 1.72 -2.02 14.72
CA VAL A 339 2.83 -2.05 15.69
C VAL A 339 4.08 -1.49 15.04
N SER A 340 4.72 -0.51 15.68
CA SER A 340 6.00 0.05 15.25
C SER A 340 7.18 -0.82 15.69
N ALA A 341 8.31 -0.71 15.01
CA ALA A 341 9.54 -1.40 15.41
C ALA A 341 10.04 -0.96 16.81
N ALA A 342 9.58 0.20 17.31
CA ALA A 342 9.88 0.69 18.65
C ALA A 342 8.96 0.11 19.74
N GLY A 343 7.92 -0.66 19.37
CA GLY A 343 6.98 -1.24 20.31
C GLY A 343 5.77 -0.36 20.62
N GLU A 344 5.47 0.64 19.79
CA GLU A 344 4.21 1.38 19.90
C GLU A 344 3.10 0.63 19.16
N LEU A 345 2.00 0.35 19.85
CA LEU A 345 0.75 -0.12 19.29
C LEU A 345 -0.15 1.09 18.97
N ILE A 346 -0.66 1.14 17.75
CA ILE A 346 -1.59 2.18 17.30
C ILE A 346 -2.86 1.51 16.77
N ALA A 347 -4.02 2.03 17.15
CA ALA A 347 -5.30 1.70 16.53
C ALA A 347 -5.78 2.91 15.72
N LEU A 348 -5.79 2.78 14.38
CA LEU A 348 -6.37 3.80 13.51
C LEU A 348 -7.80 3.44 13.17
N ASP A 349 -8.69 4.42 13.14
CA ASP A 349 -9.98 4.31 12.50
C ASP A 349 -9.82 3.91 11.02
N ALA A 350 -10.48 2.84 10.58
CA ALA A 350 -10.31 2.33 9.22
C ALA A 350 -10.92 3.26 8.15
N ALA A 351 -11.92 4.07 8.50
CA ALA A 351 -12.63 4.94 7.57
C ALA A 351 -11.97 6.32 7.43
N THR A 352 -11.35 6.83 8.50
CA THR A 352 -10.81 8.21 8.57
C THR A 352 -9.30 8.27 8.81
N GLY A 353 -8.68 7.17 9.22
CA GLY A 353 -7.26 7.13 9.58
C GLY A 353 -6.94 7.79 10.92
N ALA A 354 -7.93 8.33 11.65
CA ALA A 354 -7.75 8.97 12.94
C ALA A 354 -7.23 7.97 13.98
N ALA A 355 -6.27 8.37 14.82
CA ALA A 355 -5.82 7.50 15.90
C ALA A 355 -6.90 7.41 16.99
N ARG A 356 -7.39 6.21 17.26
CA ARG A 356 -8.33 5.92 18.36
C ARG A 356 -7.62 5.46 19.63
N ALA A 357 -6.41 4.95 19.52
CA ALA A 357 -5.56 4.61 20.66
C ALA A 357 -4.08 4.57 20.26
N ARG A 358 -3.20 4.89 21.23
CA ARG A 358 -1.75 4.68 21.17
C ARG A 358 -1.29 4.14 22.51
N VAL A 359 -0.53 3.04 22.50
CA VAL A 359 -0.06 2.37 23.72
C VAL A 359 1.37 1.87 23.49
N ASP A 360 2.25 2.06 24.48
CA ASP A 360 3.56 1.40 24.49
C ASP A 360 3.39 -0.05 24.97
N LEU A 361 3.88 -1.00 24.18
CA LEU A 361 3.85 -2.43 24.52
C LEU A 361 4.74 -2.78 25.72
N GLY A 362 5.63 -1.87 26.16
CA GLY A 362 6.65 -2.18 27.17
C GLY A 362 7.69 -3.17 26.63
N ALA A 363 7.95 -3.10 25.31
CA ALA A 363 8.79 -4.07 24.60
C ALA A 363 10.20 -4.09 25.19
N GLY A 364 10.82 -2.92 25.39
CA GLY A 364 12.19 -2.80 25.90
C GLY A 364 13.27 -3.29 24.93
N ALA A 365 12.88 -3.76 23.74
CA ALA A 365 13.73 -4.17 22.64
C ALA A 365 12.96 -3.97 21.31
N PRO A 366 13.65 -3.87 20.15
CA PRO A 366 12.97 -3.67 18.87
C PRO A 366 12.00 -4.81 18.54
N VAL A 367 10.80 -4.47 18.09
CA VAL A 367 9.81 -5.43 17.60
C VAL A 367 10.21 -5.87 16.19
N ILE A 368 10.40 -7.18 15.99
CA ILE A 368 10.69 -7.78 14.68
C ILE A 368 9.40 -7.95 13.89
N GLY A 369 8.30 -8.29 14.56
CA GLY A 369 6.96 -8.38 14.01
C GLY A 369 5.95 -8.81 15.05
N ALA A 370 4.67 -8.86 14.68
CA ALA A 370 3.60 -9.22 15.59
C ALA A 370 2.43 -9.90 14.87
N THR A 371 1.70 -10.74 15.61
CA THR A 371 0.41 -11.31 15.21
C THR A 371 -0.69 -10.70 16.06
N PHE A 372 -1.84 -10.40 15.45
CA PHE A 372 -3.00 -9.82 16.11
C PHE A 372 -4.09 -10.88 16.27
N ASP A 373 -4.58 -11.03 17.49
CA ASP A 373 -5.84 -11.69 17.81
C ASP A 373 -6.82 -10.62 18.31
N GLY A 374 -7.18 -9.68 17.43
CA GLY A 374 -7.92 -8.46 17.79
C GLY A 374 -9.20 -8.27 16.97
N GLU A 375 -9.70 -9.31 16.31
CA GLU A 375 -10.86 -9.20 15.44
C GLU A 375 -12.12 -8.76 16.22
N GLY A 376 -12.82 -7.75 15.70
CA GLY A 376 -13.96 -7.12 16.36
C GLY A 376 -13.61 -6.16 17.50
N TRP A 377 -12.34 -6.02 17.89
CA TRP A 377 -11.95 -5.10 18.96
C TRP A 377 -11.99 -3.65 18.50
N THR A 378 -12.39 -2.77 19.40
CA THR A 378 -12.34 -1.30 19.25
C THR A 378 -11.95 -0.70 20.60
N PRO A 379 -11.05 0.29 20.65
CA PRO A 379 -10.65 0.92 21.91
C PRO A 379 -11.80 1.70 22.54
N ALA A 380 -11.87 1.68 23.87
CA ALA A 380 -12.75 2.55 24.64
C ALA A 380 -12.04 3.89 24.87
N GLY A 381 -12.43 4.95 24.15
CA GLY A 381 -11.80 6.26 24.30
C GLY A 381 -12.23 7.27 23.25
N ALA A 382 -11.91 8.53 23.49
CA ALA A 382 -12.10 9.59 22.52
C ALA A 382 -11.16 9.35 21.32
N THR A 383 -11.70 9.56 20.12
CA THR A 383 -10.91 9.53 18.87
C THR A 383 -10.12 10.83 18.80
N ASP A 384 -8.83 10.77 18.47
CA ASP A 384 -8.10 11.97 18.05
C ASP A 384 -8.89 12.63 16.89
N PRO A 385 -8.73 13.93 16.63
CA PRO A 385 -9.25 14.55 15.43
C PRO A 385 -8.88 13.73 14.19
N GLU A 386 -9.73 13.81 13.15
CA GLU A 386 -9.49 13.16 11.85
C GLU A 386 -8.03 13.31 11.44
N ALA A 387 -7.43 12.23 10.89
CA ALA A 387 -6.04 12.27 10.49
C ALA A 387 -5.82 13.50 9.60
N GLY A 388 -4.89 14.37 10.01
CA GLY A 388 -4.50 15.54 9.24
C GLY A 388 -3.88 15.10 7.91
N THR A 389 -4.73 14.72 6.95
CA THR A 389 -4.33 14.01 5.73
C THR A 389 -3.39 14.85 4.91
N VAL A 390 -3.65 16.16 4.82
CA VAL A 390 -2.73 17.13 4.20
C VAL A 390 -1.37 17.08 4.89
N ALA A 391 -1.33 17.23 6.22
CA ALA A 391 -0.09 17.21 6.98
C ALA A 391 0.66 15.87 6.83
N ALA A 392 -0.05 14.74 6.81
CA ALA A 392 0.55 13.42 6.58
C ALA A 392 1.14 13.29 5.17
N LEU A 393 0.45 13.76 4.13
CA LEU A 393 0.94 13.76 2.76
C LEU A 393 2.18 14.66 2.59
N VAL A 394 2.19 15.83 3.23
CA VAL A 394 3.35 16.73 3.25
C VAL A 394 4.54 16.06 3.94
N GLN A 395 4.31 15.40 5.07
CA GLN A 395 5.35 14.63 5.76
C GLN A 395 5.89 13.49 4.90
N ILE A 396 5.03 12.77 4.18
CA ILE A 396 5.43 11.71 3.25
C ILE A 396 6.30 12.30 2.14
N ALA A 397 5.82 13.36 1.46
CA ALA A 397 6.52 13.97 0.34
C ALA A 397 7.89 14.55 0.72
N ARG A 398 8.01 15.12 1.92
CA ARG A 398 9.26 15.68 2.48
C ARG A 398 10.16 14.65 3.16
N ASP A 399 9.76 13.38 3.17
CA ASP A 399 10.51 12.36 3.86
C ASP A 399 11.93 12.23 3.26
N ARG A 400 12.95 12.01 4.09
CA ARG A 400 14.35 11.98 3.62
C ARG A 400 14.80 10.60 3.14
N ASP A 401 14.02 9.56 3.36
CA ASP A 401 14.42 8.20 3.00
C ASP A 401 14.32 7.99 1.48
N ALA A 402 15.44 7.65 0.85
CA ALA A 402 15.52 7.44 -0.59
C ALA A 402 14.75 6.20 -1.07
N ARG A 403 14.39 5.27 -0.18
CA ARG A 403 13.58 4.09 -0.52
C ARG A 403 12.14 4.47 -0.91
N PHE A 404 11.69 5.66 -0.52
CA PHE A 404 10.28 6.07 -0.62
C PHE A 404 9.95 6.99 -1.80
N VAL A 405 10.78 7.02 -2.85
CA VAL A 405 10.53 7.90 -4.02
C VAL A 405 9.13 7.70 -4.61
N LYS A 406 8.68 6.45 -4.83
CA LYS A 406 7.35 6.19 -5.42
C LYS A 406 6.19 6.69 -4.54
N VAL A 407 6.24 6.45 -3.23
CA VAL A 407 5.17 6.91 -2.33
C VAL A 407 5.21 8.43 -2.13
N LYS A 408 6.38 9.08 -2.28
CA LYS A 408 6.50 10.55 -2.34
C LYS A 408 5.83 11.12 -3.59
N GLU A 409 6.05 10.51 -4.75
CA GLU A 409 5.34 10.89 -5.99
C GLU A 409 3.84 10.79 -5.81
N LEU A 410 3.36 9.68 -5.25
CA LEU A 410 1.94 9.49 -4.93
C LEU A 410 1.40 10.56 -3.98
N ALA A 411 2.18 10.95 -2.96
CA ALA A 411 1.78 12.00 -2.04
C ALA A 411 1.71 13.38 -2.70
N ILE A 412 2.66 13.69 -3.60
CA ILE A 412 2.65 14.92 -4.41
C ILE A 412 1.43 14.95 -5.34
N GLU A 413 1.14 13.83 -6.03
CA GLU A 413 -0.06 13.68 -6.88
C GLU A 413 -1.36 13.85 -6.08
N ALA A 414 -1.40 13.35 -4.84
CA ALA A 414 -2.55 13.50 -3.95
C ALA A 414 -2.72 14.95 -3.48
N LEU A 415 -1.64 15.60 -3.03
CA LEU A 415 -1.65 17.02 -2.66
C LEU A 415 -2.10 17.90 -3.82
N ALA A 416 -1.68 17.58 -5.04
CA ALA A 416 -2.06 18.32 -6.25
C ALA A 416 -3.58 18.36 -6.51
N ARG A 417 -4.34 17.39 -5.99
CA ARG A 417 -5.80 17.35 -6.15
C ARG A 417 -6.54 18.21 -5.11
N LEU A 418 -5.82 18.73 -4.12
CA LEU A 418 -6.37 19.56 -3.06
C LEU A 418 -6.16 21.04 -3.42
N SER A 419 -7.19 21.85 -3.17
CA SER A 419 -7.15 23.31 -3.36
C SER A 419 -6.68 24.00 -2.08
N GLY A 420 -6.10 25.20 -2.22
CA GLY A 420 -5.80 26.09 -1.10
C GLY A 420 -4.36 26.62 -1.09
N ALA A 421 -4.20 27.80 -0.50
CA ALA A 421 -2.92 28.50 -0.37
C ALA A 421 -1.88 27.66 0.39
N GLU A 422 -2.29 26.99 1.46
CA GLU A 422 -1.42 26.16 2.31
C GLU A 422 -0.79 25.00 1.51
N VAL A 423 -1.60 24.27 0.73
CA VAL A 423 -1.12 23.17 -0.12
C VAL A 423 -0.11 23.67 -1.16
N THR A 424 -0.36 24.86 -1.75
CA THR A 424 0.60 25.51 -2.65
C THR A 424 1.92 25.76 -1.96
N THR A 425 1.86 26.36 -0.77
CA THR A 425 3.02 26.70 0.04
C THR A 425 3.81 25.45 0.38
N ASP A 426 3.13 24.36 0.67
CA ASP A 426 3.80 23.10 0.97
C ASP A 426 4.51 22.47 -0.22
N LEU A 427 3.87 22.46 -1.39
CA LEU A 427 4.48 22.03 -2.65
C LEU A 427 5.67 22.90 -3.02
N LEU A 428 5.56 24.23 -2.89
CA LEU A 428 6.67 25.16 -3.10
C LEU A 428 7.84 24.90 -2.15
N GLY A 429 7.54 24.58 -0.88
CA GLY A 429 8.57 24.16 0.08
C GLY A 429 9.28 22.86 -0.31
N ILE A 430 8.63 21.95 -1.04
CA ILE A 430 9.29 20.74 -1.58
C ILE A 430 10.14 21.09 -2.82
N LEU A 431 9.63 21.96 -3.70
CA LEU A 431 10.31 22.41 -4.91
C LEU A 431 11.62 23.14 -4.58
N GLY A 432 11.59 24.03 -3.59
CA GLY A 432 12.73 24.84 -3.16
C GLY A 432 13.71 24.16 -2.19
N ASP A 433 13.44 22.92 -1.74
CA ASP A 433 14.40 22.19 -0.91
C ASP A 433 15.47 21.52 -1.80
N ASP A 434 16.70 22.01 -1.71
CA ASP A 434 17.85 21.50 -2.47
C ASP A 434 18.17 20.02 -2.25
N ARG A 435 17.66 19.45 -1.15
CA ARG A 435 17.83 18.01 -0.84
C ARG A 435 16.76 17.16 -1.51
N THR A 436 15.72 17.77 -2.08
CA THR A 436 14.69 17.05 -2.83
C THR A 436 15.30 16.49 -4.12
N PRO A 437 15.21 15.16 -4.36
CA PRO A 437 15.68 14.53 -5.58
C PRO A 437 15.13 15.22 -6.85
N PRO A 438 15.92 15.38 -7.92
CA PRO A 438 15.49 16.09 -9.14
C PRO A 438 14.16 15.59 -9.71
N ARG A 439 13.96 14.27 -9.74
CA ARG A 439 12.71 13.63 -10.18
C ARG A 439 11.48 14.06 -9.38
N LEU A 440 11.62 14.27 -8.07
CA LEU A 440 10.52 14.75 -7.24
C LEU A 440 10.27 16.24 -7.44
N ARG A 441 11.32 17.05 -7.66
CA ARG A 441 11.17 18.48 -8.01
C ARG A 441 10.43 18.64 -9.34
N GLU A 442 10.77 17.82 -10.34
CA GLU A 442 10.07 17.78 -11.63
C GLU A 442 8.59 17.39 -11.47
N ALA A 443 8.31 16.37 -10.65
CA ALA A 443 6.93 15.98 -10.33
C ALA A 443 6.15 17.12 -9.66
N VAL A 444 6.75 17.81 -8.69
CA VAL A 444 6.15 18.98 -8.02
C VAL A 444 5.89 20.11 -9.01
N GLY A 445 6.86 20.44 -9.87
CA GLY A 445 6.69 21.48 -10.89
C GLY A 445 5.56 21.15 -11.85
N THR A 446 5.49 19.90 -12.31
CA THR A 446 4.43 19.42 -13.20
C THR A 446 3.05 19.58 -12.54
N VAL A 447 2.91 19.19 -11.27
CA VAL A 447 1.61 19.30 -10.60
C VAL A 447 1.22 20.74 -10.26
N LEU A 448 2.17 21.61 -9.92
CA LEU A 448 1.89 23.03 -9.68
C LEU A 448 1.31 23.71 -10.93
N VAL A 449 1.87 23.41 -12.11
CA VAL A 449 1.36 23.92 -13.40
C VAL A 449 -0.02 23.34 -13.73
N ALA A 450 -0.24 22.05 -13.47
CA ALA A 450 -1.50 21.39 -13.78
C ALA A 450 -2.67 21.80 -12.86
N ARG A 451 -2.39 22.25 -11.63
CA ARG A 451 -3.42 22.44 -10.59
C ARG A 451 -4.40 23.56 -10.89
N ARG A 452 -3.93 24.64 -11.53
CA ARG A 452 -4.77 25.79 -11.93
C ARG A 452 -5.64 26.35 -10.79
N ASP A 453 -5.13 26.39 -9.56
CA ASP A 453 -5.87 26.81 -8.37
C ASP A 453 -5.62 28.29 -8.02
N PRO A 454 -6.60 29.19 -8.15
CA PRO A 454 -6.46 30.61 -7.81
C PRO A 454 -6.06 30.86 -6.36
N GLY A 455 -6.43 29.96 -5.43
CA GLY A 455 -6.07 30.09 -4.02
C GLY A 455 -4.56 30.07 -3.77
N GLY A 456 -3.77 29.55 -4.73
CA GLY A 456 -2.31 29.53 -4.68
C GLY A 456 -1.62 30.79 -5.23
N LEU A 457 -2.34 31.74 -5.83
CA LEU A 457 -1.77 32.88 -6.56
C LEU A 457 -0.76 33.67 -5.73
N VAL A 458 -1.12 34.04 -4.50
CA VAL A 458 -0.25 34.85 -3.62
C VAL A 458 1.01 34.07 -3.24
N ALA A 459 0.91 32.76 -2.99
CA ALA A 459 2.05 31.93 -2.64
C ALA A 459 3.00 31.73 -3.83
N LEU A 460 2.45 31.53 -5.04
CA LEU A 460 3.23 31.43 -6.28
C LEU A 460 3.96 32.75 -6.60
N ALA A 461 3.28 33.89 -6.48
CA ALA A 461 3.87 35.19 -6.69
C ALA A 461 4.99 35.49 -5.69
N ALA A 462 4.77 35.17 -4.41
CA ALA A 462 5.78 35.33 -3.37
C ALA A 462 6.99 34.43 -3.59
N ALA A 463 6.79 33.18 -4.01
CA ALA A 463 7.87 32.27 -4.34
C ALA A 463 8.69 32.77 -5.54
N LEU A 464 8.03 33.25 -6.60
CA LEU A 464 8.72 33.80 -7.77
C LEU A 464 9.52 35.06 -7.42
N ASP A 465 8.97 35.96 -6.59
CA ASP A 465 9.70 37.16 -6.16
C ASP A 465 10.90 36.84 -5.26
N ALA A 466 10.85 35.71 -4.55
CA ALA A 466 11.92 35.21 -3.69
C ALA A 466 13.03 34.48 -4.48
N GLU A 467 12.73 33.87 -5.63
CA GLU A 467 13.74 33.37 -6.56
C GLU A 467 14.53 34.59 -7.08
N ARG A 468 15.77 34.76 -6.63
CA ARG A 468 16.65 35.83 -7.08
C ARG A 468 18.06 35.29 -7.21
N ASP A 469 18.73 35.69 -8.29
CA ASP A 469 20.16 35.48 -8.41
C ASP A 469 20.87 36.34 -7.35
N ASP A 470 21.71 35.70 -6.55
CA ASP A 470 22.68 36.39 -5.72
C ASP A 470 24.06 36.02 -6.23
N VAL A 471 24.55 36.88 -7.14
CA VAL A 471 25.86 36.75 -7.77
C VAL A 471 26.99 36.78 -6.73
N ILE A 472 26.78 37.46 -5.58
CA ILE A 472 27.76 37.54 -4.50
C ILE A 472 27.77 36.24 -3.69
N ALA A 473 26.59 35.67 -3.42
CA ALA A 473 26.46 34.38 -2.74
C ALA A 473 26.67 33.16 -3.66
N GLY A 474 26.73 33.37 -4.97
CA GLY A 474 26.85 32.31 -5.97
C GLY A 474 25.60 31.43 -6.07
N THR A 475 24.42 32.01 -5.84
CA THR A 475 23.15 31.28 -5.93
C THR A 475 22.37 31.73 -7.16
N ASP A 476 22.04 30.78 -8.04
CA ASP A 476 21.20 30.99 -9.22
C ASP A 476 19.72 30.75 -8.88
N ALA A 477 18.83 31.49 -9.53
CA ALA A 477 17.40 31.24 -9.56
C ALA A 477 17.12 29.94 -10.35
N ARG A 478 16.42 28.99 -9.74
CA ARG A 478 16.30 27.61 -10.29
C ARG A 478 14.89 27.26 -10.73
N ASN A 479 13.89 27.98 -10.22
CA ASN A 479 12.49 27.59 -10.39
C ASN A 479 11.68 28.61 -11.20
N VAL A 480 12.32 29.63 -11.78
CA VAL A 480 11.65 30.74 -12.49
C VAL A 480 10.68 30.23 -13.55
N GLY A 481 11.12 29.36 -14.46
CA GLY A 481 10.26 28.86 -15.55
C GLY A 481 9.07 28.05 -15.05
N VAL A 482 9.24 27.22 -14.01
CA VAL A 482 8.15 26.42 -13.43
C VAL A 482 7.13 27.31 -12.73
N LEU A 483 7.59 28.28 -11.94
CA LEU A 483 6.72 29.23 -11.24
C LEU A 483 5.97 30.13 -12.21
N ALA A 484 6.64 30.61 -13.27
CA ALA A 484 6.03 31.37 -14.34
C ALA A 484 4.94 30.55 -15.06
N ALA A 485 5.24 29.29 -15.42
CA ALA A 485 4.27 28.40 -16.03
C ALA A 485 3.05 28.14 -15.12
N ALA A 486 3.25 27.99 -13.81
CA ALA A 486 2.17 27.80 -12.85
C ALA A 486 1.28 29.04 -12.72
N LEU A 487 1.86 30.25 -12.66
CA LEU A 487 1.12 31.51 -12.70
C LEU A 487 0.35 31.68 -14.01
N GLY A 488 0.98 31.38 -15.15
CA GLY A 488 0.35 31.44 -16.46
C GLY A 488 -0.83 30.49 -16.61
N ALA A 489 -0.78 29.32 -15.97
CA ALA A 489 -1.88 28.34 -15.97
C ALA A 489 -3.15 28.84 -15.25
N LEU A 490 -3.05 29.89 -14.43
CA LEU A 490 -4.18 30.59 -13.83
C LEU A 490 -4.87 31.58 -14.79
N GLY A 491 -4.29 31.83 -15.97
CA GLY A 491 -4.86 32.71 -16.99
C GLY A 491 -6.29 32.32 -17.38
N GLY A 492 -7.14 33.33 -17.58
CA GLY A 492 -8.57 33.15 -17.90
C GLY A 492 -9.46 32.82 -16.70
N GLN A 493 -8.92 32.74 -15.48
CA GLN A 493 -9.69 32.60 -14.25
C GLN A 493 -9.94 33.95 -13.59
N THR A 494 -10.89 33.99 -12.66
CA THR A 494 -11.09 35.15 -11.78
C THR A 494 -10.04 35.14 -10.69
N LEU A 495 -9.16 36.14 -10.69
CA LEU A 495 -8.05 36.27 -9.75
C LEU A 495 -8.29 37.41 -8.77
N ASP A 496 -7.73 37.29 -7.58
CA ASP A 496 -7.61 38.41 -6.65
C ASP A 496 -6.74 39.50 -7.27
N VAL A 497 -7.21 40.75 -7.23
CA VAL A 497 -6.57 41.89 -7.92
C VAL A 497 -5.18 42.16 -7.34
N ASP A 498 -5.06 42.18 -6.01
CA ASP A 498 -3.78 42.42 -5.34
C ASP A 498 -2.79 41.29 -5.61
N GLY A 499 -3.26 40.04 -5.57
CA GLY A 499 -2.49 38.86 -5.93
C GLY A 499 -2.01 38.89 -7.38
N GLN A 500 -2.87 39.31 -8.32
CA GLN A 500 -2.53 39.44 -9.73
C GLN A 500 -1.47 40.52 -9.96
N ILE A 501 -1.61 41.69 -9.34
CA ILE A 501 -0.62 42.77 -9.41
C ILE A 501 0.75 42.28 -8.91
N ARG A 502 0.78 41.55 -7.79
CA ARG A 502 2.04 40.98 -7.25
C ARG A 502 2.64 39.93 -8.19
N ALA A 503 1.83 39.06 -8.75
CA ALA A 503 2.28 38.05 -9.70
C ALA A 503 2.89 38.68 -10.95
N GLU A 504 2.21 39.67 -11.53
CA GLU A 504 2.69 40.40 -12.71
C GLU A 504 3.98 41.18 -12.41
N ALA A 505 4.06 41.84 -11.26
CA ALA A 505 5.29 42.52 -10.85
C ALA A 505 6.48 41.55 -10.71
N ALA A 506 6.27 40.36 -10.13
CA ALA A 506 7.31 39.34 -10.00
C ALA A 506 7.74 38.78 -11.37
N LEU A 507 6.79 38.47 -12.26
CA LEU A 507 7.06 38.02 -13.63
C LEU A 507 7.87 39.05 -14.42
N VAL A 508 7.50 40.33 -14.34
CA VAL A 508 8.18 41.42 -15.05
C VAL A 508 9.59 41.63 -14.52
N ARG A 509 9.80 41.54 -13.20
CA ARG A 509 11.14 41.66 -12.60
C ARG A 509 12.11 40.64 -13.20
N HIS A 510 11.67 39.40 -13.36
CA HIS A 510 12.46 38.33 -13.99
C HIS A 510 12.58 38.51 -15.51
N LEU A 511 11.52 38.98 -16.19
CA LEU A 511 11.58 39.25 -17.64
C LEU A 511 12.68 40.28 -17.99
N GLU A 512 12.92 41.22 -17.09
CA GLU A 512 13.87 42.33 -17.27
C GLU A 512 15.23 42.07 -16.64
N ALA A 513 15.40 40.94 -15.95
CA ALA A 513 16.68 40.57 -15.35
C ALA A 513 17.62 40.06 -16.45
N PRO A 514 18.83 40.65 -16.60
CA PRO A 514 19.77 40.27 -17.66
C PRO A 514 20.37 38.87 -17.47
N THR A 515 20.19 38.27 -16.28
CA THR A 515 20.68 36.94 -15.92
C THR A 515 19.68 35.82 -16.20
N THR A 516 18.44 36.13 -16.60
CA THR A 516 17.41 35.13 -16.84
C THR A 516 17.65 34.36 -18.14
N ASP A 517 17.68 33.04 -18.05
CA ASP A 517 17.89 32.15 -19.19
C ASP A 517 16.74 32.23 -20.22
N VAL A 518 17.06 31.99 -21.49
CA VAL A 518 16.10 32.03 -22.61
C VAL A 518 14.90 31.10 -22.39
N VAL A 519 15.10 29.92 -21.80
CA VAL A 519 14.02 28.96 -21.51
C VAL A 519 13.04 29.55 -20.49
N ASP A 520 13.54 30.26 -19.48
CA ASP A 520 12.72 30.91 -18.47
C ASP A 520 12.02 32.15 -19.04
N LEU A 521 12.70 32.95 -19.89
CA LEU A 521 12.09 34.07 -20.61
C LEU A 521 10.89 33.63 -21.46
N VAL A 522 10.97 32.46 -22.10
CA VAL A 522 9.83 31.88 -22.83
C VAL A 522 8.64 31.61 -21.89
N ALA A 523 8.89 31.06 -20.70
CA ALA A 523 7.84 30.79 -19.73
C ALA A 523 7.22 32.08 -19.18
N LEU A 524 8.04 33.10 -18.88
CA LEU A 524 7.62 34.41 -18.39
C LEU A 524 6.72 35.14 -19.40
N VAL A 525 7.12 35.19 -20.67
CA VAL A 525 6.31 35.80 -21.75
C VAL A 525 4.98 35.07 -21.91
N ARG A 526 4.98 33.74 -21.88
CA ARG A 526 3.74 32.94 -21.95
C ARG A 526 2.82 33.22 -20.77
N ALA A 527 3.38 33.35 -19.56
CA ALA A 527 2.62 33.63 -18.35
C ALA A 527 1.95 35.00 -18.40
N LEU A 528 2.71 36.06 -18.73
CA LEU A 528 2.18 37.42 -18.89
C LEU A 528 1.10 37.48 -19.97
N GLY A 529 1.34 36.83 -21.11
CA GLY A 529 0.36 36.72 -22.19
C GLY A 529 -0.86 35.84 -21.88
N ALA A 530 -0.84 35.04 -20.81
CA ALA A 530 -1.98 34.25 -20.36
C ALA A 530 -2.80 34.98 -19.30
N LEU A 531 -2.15 35.77 -18.42
CA LEU A 531 -2.83 36.69 -17.49
C LEU A 531 -3.54 37.82 -18.24
N ALA A 532 -2.94 38.29 -19.35
CA ALA A 532 -3.54 39.19 -20.32
C ALA A 532 -4.11 40.49 -19.73
N SER A 533 -3.53 40.99 -18.61
CA SER A 533 -3.84 42.34 -18.14
C SER A 533 -3.24 43.39 -19.07
N PRO A 534 -3.79 44.61 -19.13
CA PRO A 534 -3.20 45.69 -19.90
C PRO A 534 -1.73 45.96 -19.53
N TYR A 535 -1.40 45.86 -18.24
CA TYR A 535 -0.02 46.01 -17.75
C TYR A 535 0.88 44.87 -18.23
N ALA A 536 0.46 43.61 -18.11
CA ALA A 536 1.23 42.46 -18.55
C ALA A 536 1.54 42.51 -20.06
N LEU A 537 0.53 42.83 -20.89
CA LEU A 537 0.70 42.94 -22.34
C LEU A 537 1.58 44.12 -22.72
N GLU A 538 1.50 45.25 -22.01
CA GLU A 538 2.43 46.37 -22.20
C GLU A 538 3.88 45.94 -22.00
N ARG A 539 4.19 45.16 -20.95
CA ARG A 539 5.55 44.69 -20.71
C ARG A 539 6.01 43.68 -21.75
N VAL A 540 5.13 42.80 -22.24
CA VAL A 540 5.46 41.91 -23.36
C VAL A 540 5.77 42.69 -24.64
N ARG A 541 5.00 43.76 -24.95
CA ARG A 541 5.30 44.65 -26.08
C ARG A 541 6.68 45.28 -25.93
N SER A 542 6.97 45.90 -24.79
CA SER A 542 8.28 46.52 -24.53
C SER A 542 9.43 45.54 -24.69
N HIS A 543 9.28 44.33 -24.14
CA HIS A 543 10.27 43.24 -24.28
C HIS A 543 10.50 42.85 -25.73
N ALA A 544 9.42 42.62 -26.48
CA ALA A 544 9.49 42.25 -27.90
C ALA A 544 10.24 43.32 -28.71
N LEU A 545 9.95 44.60 -28.46
CA LEU A 545 10.57 45.71 -29.19
C LEU A 545 12.03 45.93 -28.83
N LEU A 546 12.40 45.67 -27.58
CA LEU A 546 13.77 45.78 -27.12
C LEU A 546 14.65 44.67 -27.74
N TYR A 547 14.15 43.42 -27.76
CA TYR A 547 14.94 42.25 -28.14
C TYR A 547 14.68 41.73 -29.57
N ARG A 548 13.86 42.40 -30.37
CA ARG A 548 13.55 42.01 -31.78
C ARG A 548 14.77 41.83 -32.69
N GLY A 549 15.88 42.51 -32.39
CA GLY A 549 17.14 42.44 -33.15
C GLY A 549 18.19 41.52 -32.52
N ASP A 550 17.95 41.04 -31.30
CA ASP A 550 18.91 40.23 -30.55
C ASP A 550 19.07 38.83 -31.21
N PRO A 551 20.27 38.45 -31.67
CA PRO A 551 20.45 37.20 -32.40
C PRO A 551 20.28 35.95 -31.53
N GLU A 552 20.50 36.05 -30.21
CA GLU A 552 20.36 34.93 -29.29
C GLU A 552 18.89 34.69 -28.95
N LEU A 553 18.19 35.74 -28.51
CA LEU A 553 16.77 35.65 -28.14
C LEU A 553 15.86 35.50 -29.35
N ALA A 554 15.98 36.39 -30.35
CA ALA A 554 15.17 36.29 -31.54
C ALA A 554 15.62 35.12 -32.45
N GLY A 555 16.76 34.48 -32.17
CA GLY A 555 17.17 33.18 -32.71
C GLY A 555 16.40 31.98 -32.13
N SER A 556 15.81 32.10 -30.93
CA SER A 556 14.97 31.07 -30.31
C SER A 556 13.57 31.01 -30.91
N LYS A 557 13.23 29.87 -31.52
CA LYS A 557 11.91 29.63 -32.14
C LYS A 557 10.79 29.65 -31.09
N GLU A 558 11.06 29.14 -29.91
CA GLU A 558 10.13 29.05 -28.79
C GLU A 558 9.80 30.43 -28.25
N TRP A 559 10.80 31.32 -28.18
CA TRP A 559 10.63 32.71 -27.75
C TRP A 559 9.83 33.52 -28.77
N ARG A 560 10.16 33.43 -30.06
CA ARG A 560 9.40 34.08 -31.13
C ARG A 560 7.91 33.73 -31.06
N ARG A 561 7.61 32.44 -30.91
CA ARG A 561 6.23 31.93 -30.76
C ARG A 561 5.55 32.40 -29.48
N ALA A 562 6.30 32.52 -28.37
CA ALA A 562 5.75 33.01 -27.12
C ALA A 562 5.33 34.48 -27.23
N VAL A 563 6.19 35.34 -27.80
CA VAL A 563 5.93 36.77 -27.99
C VAL A 563 4.74 36.98 -28.94
N VAL A 564 4.79 36.39 -30.13
CA VAL A 564 3.72 36.56 -31.12
C VAL A 564 2.41 35.97 -30.59
N GLY A 565 2.45 34.81 -29.93
CA GLY A 565 1.28 34.20 -29.34
C GLY A 565 0.67 35.02 -28.20
N ALA A 566 1.48 35.69 -27.37
CA ALA A 566 1.01 36.55 -26.29
C ALA A 566 0.27 37.78 -26.83
N LEU A 567 0.87 38.50 -27.79
CA LEU A 567 0.28 39.70 -28.37
C LEU A 567 -0.90 39.38 -29.32
N GLY A 568 -0.79 38.32 -30.13
CA GLY A 568 -1.79 37.96 -31.14
C GLY A 568 -3.12 37.47 -30.56
N ARG A 569 -3.14 36.99 -29.31
CA ARG A 569 -4.39 36.65 -28.61
C ARG A 569 -5.13 37.89 -28.08
N SER A 570 -4.46 39.01 -27.97
CA SER A 570 -5.05 40.25 -27.48
C SER A 570 -6.03 40.84 -28.51
N LYS A 571 -7.10 41.44 -28.00
CA LYS A 571 -8.04 42.22 -28.82
C LYS A 571 -7.68 43.71 -28.87
N ASP A 572 -6.63 44.11 -28.15
CA ASP A 572 -6.16 45.50 -28.13
C ASP A 572 -5.56 45.87 -29.50
N PRO A 573 -6.03 46.93 -30.16
CA PRO A 573 -5.43 47.43 -31.39
C PRO A 573 -3.93 47.72 -31.29
N ILE A 574 -3.44 48.12 -30.10
CA ILE A 574 -2.02 48.42 -29.87
C ILE A 574 -1.16 47.16 -30.02
N ASP A 575 -1.65 45.99 -29.60
CA ASP A 575 -0.91 44.73 -29.72
C ASP A 575 -0.80 44.28 -31.19
N ARG A 576 -1.87 44.46 -31.97
CA ARG A 576 -1.86 44.19 -33.43
C ARG A 576 -0.91 45.14 -34.17
N GLU A 577 -0.93 46.41 -33.82
CA GLU A 577 0.00 47.39 -34.40
C GLU A 577 1.45 47.07 -34.04
N THR A 578 1.70 46.59 -32.82
CA THR A 578 3.03 46.14 -32.40
C THR A 578 3.50 44.95 -33.24
N LEU A 579 2.63 43.96 -33.51
CA LEU A 579 2.95 42.84 -34.39
C LEU A 579 3.21 43.29 -35.83
N ARG A 580 2.41 44.22 -36.36
CA ARG A 580 2.64 44.81 -37.69
C ARG A 580 3.99 45.50 -37.79
N MET A 581 4.35 46.30 -36.78
CA MET A 581 5.67 46.95 -36.71
C MET A 581 6.81 45.93 -36.62
N LEU A 582 6.64 44.84 -35.87
CA LEU A 582 7.65 43.77 -35.84
C LEU A 582 7.82 43.11 -37.22
N GLY A 583 6.74 42.94 -37.98
CA GLY A 583 6.79 42.41 -39.36
C GLY A 583 7.43 43.34 -40.39
N GLU A 584 7.27 44.66 -40.22
CA GLU A 584 7.71 45.67 -41.20
C GLU A 584 9.10 46.29 -40.89
N ASP A 585 9.55 46.33 -39.62
CA ASP A 585 10.82 46.97 -39.25
C ASP A 585 12.03 46.10 -39.65
N GLY A 586 12.87 46.61 -40.55
CA GLY A 586 14.08 45.93 -41.03
C GLY A 586 15.15 45.65 -39.96
N ARG A 587 14.96 46.13 -38.72
CA ARG A 587 15.79 45.77 -37.55
C ARG A 587 15.33 44.49 -36.84
N THR A 588 14.12 43.99 -37.13
CA THR A 588 13.61 42.74 -36.58
C THR A 588 14.26 41.55 -37.28
N GLN A 589 14.63 40.51 -36.53
CA GLN A 589 15.16 39.28 -37.11
C GLN A 589 14.15 38.65 -38.10
N PRO A 590 14.58 38.13 -39.26
CA PRO A 590 13.69 37.70 -40.35
C PRO A 590 12.61 36.71 -39.93
N ASP A 591 12.95 35.72 -39.10
CA ASP A 591 12.01 34.71 -38.63
C ASP A 591 10.93 35.28 -37.69
N LEU A 592 11.26 36.30 -36.90
CA LEU A 592 10.29 36.96 -36.02
C LEU A 592 9.38 37.88 -36.84
N ALA A 593 9.94 38.61 -37.80
CA ALA A 593 9.18 39.47 -38.70
C ALA A 593 8.14 38.67 -39.48
N THR A 594 8.55 37.53 -40.05
CA THR A 594 7.64 36.61 -40.76
C THR A 594 6.51 36.13 -39.85
N LEU A 595 6.85 35.63 -38.66
CA LEU A 595 5.84 35.10 -37.72
C LEU A 595 4.86 36.20 -37.23
N ALA A 596 5.35 37.44 -37.08
CA ALA A 596 4.52 38.56 -36.66
C ALA A 596 3.58 39.04 -37.77
N ALA A 597 4.05 39.07 -39.03
CA ALA A 597 3.22 39.39 -40.19
C ALA A 597 2.08 38.37 -40.36
N ASP A 598 2.41 37.07 -40.30
CA ASP A 598 1.44 35.96 -40.40
C ASP A 598 0.35 36.01 -39.31
N ALA A 599 0.62 36.66 -38.16
CA ALA A 599 -0.33 36.76 -37.05
C ALA A 599 -1.30 37.94 -37.15
N VAL A 600 -1.06 38.88 -38.06
CA VAL A 600 -1.90 40.08 -38.29
C VAL A 600 -2.82 39.89 -39.50
N GLU A 601 -2.45 39.00 -40.43
CA GLU A 601 -3.32 38.50 -41.51
C GLU A 601 -4.42 37.57 -41.00
#